data_AF-A0A1Z7ZA95-F1
#
_entry.id   AF-A0A1Z7ZA95-F1
#
_cell.length_a   1.000
_cell.length_b   1.000
_cell.length_c   1.000
_cell.angle_alpha   90.00
_cell.angle_beta   90.00
_cell.angle_gamma   90.00
#
_symmetry.space_group_name_H-M   'P 1'
#
loop_
_entity.id
_entity.type
_entity.pdbx_description
1 polymer ?
#
loop_
_entity_poly.entity_id
_entity_poly.type
_entity_poly.pdbx_seq_one_letter_code
_entity_poly.pdbx_strand_id
1 'polypeptide(L)'
;MKRLLLLTVLLSVLVSCSGRKQIEKALYAGNYDAAITTALKKLDNNKDKKRKQQLIVMLEDAYQKVLERDLNSIEHLKKDGNPEQFKSIYSIYMNLNARQEAIKPVLPLKINGKSIRFTFNDYSTEIVDYRYKTSDYLIDKGISLLDDVDKYRSREAFVIFKYIEQINPNFEENRSLMDEAHEKGMDYVIVDIKNRTHQIIPQRLEDDLLNLDTYGLNQFWIQYHANIDNNCVYDYAMQLQLKRINISPEKIYEKQLLREKQIVDGWEYQLDTNANVMQDSLGNDIKVDKIVTVRARYFKFNQFKSTQVIADVIYTDLKSNQTLDAFTIDSEFVFDHHYATYRGDRRALRKDDRNLLNNRRAHFPTDAQMVYDTGEDLKMQLKDIINSYRIRRS
;
A
#
# COMPACT_ATOMS: atom_id res chain seq x y z
N MET A 1 -27.07 -20.67 38.14
CA MET A 1 -26.34 -21.70 37.36
C MET A 1 -27.21 -22.46 36.36
N LYS A 2 -28.35 -23.07 36.75
CA LYS A 2 -29.23 -23.82 35.81
C LYS A 2 -29.78 -23.01 34.62
N ARG A 3 -30.11 -21.71 34.81
CA ARG A 3 -30.59 -20.83 33.72
C ARG A 3 -29.51 -20.46 32.70
N LEU A 4 -28.25 -20.30 33.14
CA LEU A 4 -27.12 -20.03 32.24
C LEU A 4 -26.79 -21.27 31.39
N LEU A 5 -26.87 -22.46 32.00
CA LEU A 5 -26.67 -23.74 31.31
C LEU A 5 -27.73 -23.97 30.21
N LEU A 6 -29.00 -23.66 30.50
CA LEU A 6 -30.09 -23.68 29.53
C LEU A 6 -29.87 -22.72 28.35
N LEU A 7 -29.41 -21.49 28.62
CA LEU A 7 -29.07 -20.51 27.59
C LEU A 7 -27.87 -20.94 26.73
N THR A 8 -26.83 -21.52 27.33
CA THR A 8 -25.67 -22.05 26.58
C THR A 8 -26.04 -23.28 25.74
N VAL A 9 -26.91 -24.15 26.26
CA VAL A 9 -27.43 -25.31 25.50
C VAL A 9 -28.30 -24.83 24.34
N LEU A 10 -29.18 -23.85 24.55
CA LEU A 10 -30.02 -23.27 23.51
C LEU A 10 -29.20 -22.59 22.40
N LEU A 11 -28.16 -21.80 22.77
CA LEU A 11 -27.24 -21.19 21.81
C LEU A 11 -26.47 -22.26 21.00
N SER A 12 -26.04 -23.34 21.64
CA SER A 12 -25.32 -24.44 20.96
C SER A 12 -26.20 -25.21 19.95
N VAL A 13 -27.51 -25.32 20.22
CA VAL A 13 -28.48 -25.95 19.31
C VAL A 13 -28.76 -25.08 18.08
N LEU A 14 -28.83 -23.75 18.25
CA LEU A 14 -29.05 -22.80 17.15
C LEU A 14 -27.88 -22.76 16.15
N VAL A 15 -26.63 -22.86 16.64
CA VAL A 15 -25.42 -22.92 15.78
C VAL A 15 -25.32 -24.27 15.04
N SER A 16 -25.87 -25.35 15.59
CA SER A 16 -25.85 -26.67 14.95
C SER A 16 -26.91 -26.82 13.83
N CYS A 17 -28.01 -26.06 13.87
CA CYS A 17 -29.08 -26.12 12.87
C CYS A 17 -28.87 -25.17 11.66
N SER A 18 -27.99 -24.18 11.76
CA SER A 18 -27.77 -23.19 10.69
C SER A 18 -27.11 -23.79 9.45
N GLY A 19 -26.12 -24.67 9.63
CA GLY A 19 -25.35 -25.24 8.51
C GLY A 19 -26.18 -26.14 7.60
N ARG A 20 -27.10 -26.93 8.15
CA ARG A 20 -27.99 -27.79 7.36
C ARG A 20 -28.97 -26.96 6.52
N LYS A 21 -29.64 -25.98 7.14
CA LYS A 21 -30.56 -25.07 6.44
C LYS A 21 -29.86 -24.29 5.33
N GLN A 22 -28.60 -23.92 5.52
CA GLN A 22 -27.80 -23.24 4.51
C GLN A 22 -27.55 -24.13 3.29
N ILE A 23 -27.22 -25.42 3.49
CA ILE A 23 -27.02 -26.38 2.40
C ILE A 23 -28.34 -26.64 1.66
N GLU A 24 -29.44 -26.87 2.39
CA GLU A 24 -30.79 -27.03 1.80
C GLU A 24 -31.15 -25.81 0.93
N LYS A 25 -30.99 -24.59 1.47
CA LYS A 25 -31.26 -23.36 0.73
C LYS A 25 -30.42 -23.24 -0.54
N ALA A 26 -29.12 -23.53 -0.46
CA ALA A 26 -28.23 -23.47 -1.62
C ALA A 26 -28.62 -24.50 -2.69
N LEU A 27 -28.97 -25.71 -2.27
CA LEU A 27 -29.39 -26.80 -3.14
C LEU A 27 -30.71 -26.48 -3.87
N TYR A 28 -31.72 -25.97 -3.17
CA TYR A 28 -32.99 -25.55 -3.79
C TYR A 28 -32.84 -24.31 -4.68
N ALA A 29 -31.87 -23.45 -4.41
CA ALA A 29 -31.55 -22.30 -5.25
C ALA A 29 -30.68 -22.65 -6.47
N GLY A 30 -30.32 -23.93 -6.67
CA GLY A 30 -29.43 -24.37 -7.75
C GLY A 30 -27.96 -23.98 -7.57
N ASN A 31 -27.58 -23.48 -6.39
CA ASN A 31 -26.20 -23.15 -6.04
C ASN A 31 -25.49 -24.38 -5.45
N TYR A 32 -25.25 -25.37 -6.30
CA TYR A 32 -24.69 -26.66 -5.90
C TYR A 32 -23.25 -26.54 -5.39
N ASP A 33 -22.44 -25.63 -5.92
CA ASP A 33 -21.06 -25.40 -5.46
C ASP A 33 -21.00 -24.92 -4.01
N ALA A 34 -21.88 -23.98 -3.64
CA ALA A 34 -22.00 -23.54 -2.25
C ALA A 34 -22.51 -24.67 -1.35
N ALA A 35 -23.45 -25.50 -1.83
CA ALA A 35 -23.96 -26.65 -1.10
C ALA A 35 -22.85 -27.68 -0.83
N ILE A 36 -22.09 -28.06 -1.85
CA ILE A 36 -20.95 -28.99 -1.77
C ILE A 36 -19.88 -28.45 -0.81
N THR A 37 -19.43 -27.21 -1.02
CA THR A 37 -18.39 -26.58 -0.19
C THR A 37 -18.80 -26.53 1.28
N THR A 38 -20.05 -26.15 1.55
CA THR A 38 -20.58 -26.07 2.92
C THR A 38 -20.70 -27.46 3.54
N ALA A 39 -21.16 -28.45 2.77
CA ALA A 39 -21.26 -29.84 3.23
C ALA A 39 -19.89 -30.43 3.55
N LEU A 40 -18.89 -30.27 2.67
CA LEU A 40 -17.51 -30.74 2.88
C LEU A 40 -16.90 -30.12 4.14
N LYS A 41 -16.99 -28.79 4.30
CA LYS A 41 -16.50 -28.09 5.50
C LYS A 41 -17.15 -28.62 6.78
N LYS A 42 -18.43 -29.00 6.72
CA LYS A 42 -19.14 -29.57 7.88
C LYS A 42 -18.81 -31.05 8.07
N LEU A 43 -18.40 -31.79 7.04
CA LEU A 43 -18.04 -33.21 7.12
C LEU A 43 -16.57 -33.45 7.50
N ASP A 44 -15.71 -32.44 7.34
CA ASP A 44 -14.27 -32.48 7.63
C ASP A 44 -13.89 -33.14 8.97
N ASN A 45 -14.67 -32.89 10.03
CA ASN A 45 -14.42 -33.45 11.35
C ASN A 45 -15.49 -34.46 11.77
N ASN A 46 -15.13 -35.66 12.24
CA ASN A 46 -16.10 -36.66 12.73
C ASN A 46 -17.21 -37.01 11.72
N LYS A 47 -16.84 -37.33 10.47
CA LYS A 47 -17.76 -37.59 9.35
C LYS A 47 -18.78 -38.72 9.62
N ASP A 48 -18.44 -39.71 10.44
CA ASP A 48 -19.29 -40.88 10.73
C ASP A 48 -20.41 -40.63 11.77
N LYS A 49 -20.50 -39.43 12.36
CA LYS A 49 -21.54 -39.14 13.36
C LYS A 49 -22.94 -39.23 12.75
N LYS A 50 -23.87 -39.91 13.42
CA LYS A 50 -25.28 -40.06 12.99
C LYS A 50 -25.94 -38.74 12.58
N ARG A 51 -25.72 -37.66 13.33
CA ARG A 51 -26.25 -36.32 13.03
C ARG A 51 -25.75 -35.69 11.71
N LYS A 52 -24.66 -36.22 11.13
CA LYS A 52 -24.05 -35.73 9.88
C LYS A 52 -24.43 -36.55 8.67
N GLN A 53 -25.08 -37.70 8.84
CA GLN A 53 -25.50 -38.55 7.72
C GLN A 53 -26.38 -37.80 6.72
N GLN A 54 -27.22 -36.88 7.20
CA GLN A 54 -28.04 -36.05 6.32
C GLN A 54 -27.22 -35.06 5.47
N LEU A 55 -26.07 -34.60 5.96
CA LEU A 55 -25.15 -33.78 5.16
C LEU A 55 -24.51 -34.60 4.04
N ILE A 56 -24.29 -35.90 4.26
CA ILE A 56 -23.80 -36.84 3.24
C ILE A 56 -24.84 -36.96 2.12
N VAL A 57 -26.12 -37.11 2.46
CA VAL A 57 -27.22 -37.14 1.47
C VAL A 57 -27.27 -35.85 0.65
N MET A 58 -27.15 -34.69 1.30
CA MET A 58 -27.17 -33.41 0.60
C MET A 58 -25.93 -33.19 -0.28
N LEU A 59 -24.76 -33.67 0.16
CA LEU A 59 -23.54 -33.64 -0.64
C LEU A 59 -23.70 -34.50 -1.89
N GLU A 60 -24.23 -35.71 -1.75
CA GLU A 60 -24.51 -36.61 -2.87
C GLU A 60 -25.52 -36.01 -3.84
N ASP A 61 -26.65 -35.50 -3.36
CA ASP A 61 -27.68 -34.87 -4.20
C ASP A 61 -27.16 -33.63 -4.92
N ALA A 62 -26.42 -32.74 -4.22
CA ALA A 62 -25.81 -31.58 -4.86
C ALA A 62 -24.78 -31.97 -5.94
N TYR A 63 -23.97 -32.99 -5.66
CA TYR A 63 -22.96 -33.47 -6.61
C TYR A 63 -23.60 -34.09 -7.86
N GLN A 64 -24.62 -34.93 -7.72
CA GLN A 64 -25.30 -35.53 -8.86
C GLN A 64 -26.00 -34.48 -9.73
N LYS A 65 -26.71 -33.52 -9.11
CA LYS A 65 -27.40 -32.45 -9.84
C LYS A 65 -26.47 -31.53 -10.60
N VAL A 66 -25.33 -31.15 -10.00
CA VAL A 66 -24.36 -30.29 -10.69
C VAL A 66 -23.64 -31.04 -11.80
N LEU A 67 -23.34 -32.33 -11.59
CA LEU A 67 -22.74 -33.19 -12.60
C LEU A 67 -23.64 -33.28 -13.83
N GLU A 68 -24.92 -33.60 -13.66
CA GLU A 68 -25.91 -33.67 -14.74
C GLU A 68 -26.04 -32.32 -15.47
N ARG A 69 -26.21 -31.22 -14.72
CA ARG A 69 -26.34 -29.87 -15.29
C ARG A 69 -25.13 -29.51 -16.15
N ASP A 70 -23.93 -29.72 -15.62
CA ASP A 70 -22.68 -29.30 -16.26
C ASP A 70 -22.38 -30.16 -17.49
N LEU A 71 -22.66 -31.48 -17.45
CA LEU A 71 -22.54 -32.35 -18.63
C LEU A 71 -23.54 -31.99 -19.73
N ASN A 72 -24.79 -31.71 -19.38
CA ASN A 72 -25.80 -31.23 -20.35
C ASN A 72 -25.40 -29.88 -20.95
N SER A 73 -24.82 -28.99 -20.15
CA SER A 73 -24.31 -27.70 -20.62
C SER A 73 -23.16 -27.88 -21.62
N ILE A 74 -22.22 -28.77 -21.32
CA ILE A 74 -21.13 -29.11 -22.25
C ILE A 74 -21.68 -29.69 -23.55
N GLU A 75 -22.66 -30.60 -23.50
CA GLU A 75 -23.27 -31.17 -24.70
C GLU A 75 -23.91 -30.08 -25.58
N HIS A 76 -24.65 -29.15 -24.96
CA HIS A 76 -25.24 -28.00 -25.65
C HIS A 76 -24.19 -27.09 -26.30
N LEU A 77 -23.14 -26.74 -25.57
CA LEU A 77 -22.08 -25.86 -26.07
C LEU A 77 -21.26 -26.54 -27.19
N LYS A 78 -21.01 -27.85 -27.07
CA LYS A 78 -20.38 -28.64 -28.12
C LYS A 78 -21.21 -28.68 -29.41
N LYS A 79 -22.54 -28.76 -29.27
CA LYS A 79 -23.46 -28.79 -30.41
C LYS A 79 -23.56 -27.46 -31.14
N ASP A 80 -23.38 -26.34 -30.44
CA ASP A 80 -23.30 -24.99 -31.04
C ASP A 80 -22.05 -24.85 -31.93
N GLY A 81 -20.93 -25.47 -31.54
CA GLY A 81 -19.71 -25.53 -32.35
C GLY A 81 -18.93 -24.20 -32.43
N ASN A 82 -19.37 -23.17 -31.72
CA ASN A 82 -18.75 -21.85 -31.72
C ASN A 82 -17.44 -21.82 -30.87
N PRO A 83 -16.29 -21.46 -31.45
CA PRO A 83 -15.01 -21.34 -30.72
C PRO A 83 -15.03 -20.39 -29.52
N GLU A 84 -15.87 -19.35 -29.52
CA GLU A 84 -16.05 -18.45 -28.36
C GLU A 84 -16.50 -19.21 -27.10
N GLN A 85 -17.09 -20.40 -27.26
CA GLN A 85 -17.52 -21.24 -26.14
C GLN A 85 -16.45 -22.18 -25.61
N PHE A 86 -15.28 -22.31 -26.26
CA PHE A 86 -14.23 -23.22 -25.82
C PHE A 86 -13.77 -22.93 -24.39
N LYS A 87 -13.62 -21.64 -24.05
CA LYS A 87 -13.28 -21.21 -22.69
C LYS A 87 -14.33 -21.65 -21.66
N SER A 88 -15.61 -21.54 -21.99
CA SER A 88 -16.72 -21.97 -21.14
C SER A 88 -16.66 -23.48 -20.92
N ILE A 89 -16.49 -24.26 -22.00
CA ILE A 89 -16.39 -25.73 -21.93
C ILE A 89 -15.18 -26.16 -21.09
N TYR A 90 -14.00 -25.56 -21.34
CA TYR A 90 -12.80 -25.79 -20.54
C TYR A 90 -13.05 -25.54 -19.05
N SER A 91 -13.65 -24.40 -18.71
CA SER A 91 -13.97 -24.04 -17.32
C SER A 91 -14.92 -25.05 -16.66
N ILE A 92 -15.93 -25.54 -17.37
CA ILE A 92 -16.86 -26.54 -16.84
C ILE A 92 -16.12 -27.86 -16.55
N TYR A 93 -15.27 -28.35 -17.44
CA TYR A 93 -14.46 -29.55 -17.17
C TYR A 93 -13.52 -29.38 -15.97
N MET A 94 -12.87 -28.23 -15.86
CA MET A 94 -12.04 -27.91 -14.70
C MET A 94 -12.85 -27.93 -13.40
N ASN A 95 -14.07 -27.38 -13.41
CA ASN A 95 -14.97 -27.38 -12.25
C ASN A 95 -15.47 -28.79 -11.91
N LEU A 96 -15.82 -29.60 -12.92
CA LEU A 96 -16.17 -31.01 -12.73
C LEU A 96 -15.05 -31.75 -12.01
N ASN A 97 -13.81 -31.66 -12.52
CA ASN A 97 -12.66 -32.30 -11.90
C ASN A 97 -12.38 -31.77 -10.48
N ALA A 98 -12.42 -30.45 -10.28
CA ALA A 98 -12.18 -29.82 -8.98
C ALA A 98 -13.16 -30.29 -7.89
N ARG A 99 -14.43 -30.51 -8.23
CA ARG A 99 -15.42 -31.06 -7.30
C ARG A 99 -15.09 -32.50 -6.90
N GLN A 100 -14.65 -33.32 -7.85
CA GLN A 100 -14.23 -34.70 -7.55
C GLN A 100 -13.04 -34.70 -6.60
N GLU A 101 -12.01 -33.88 -6.87
CA GLU A 101 -10.84 -33.73 -6.00
C GLU A 101 -11.19 -33.19 -4.62
N ALA A 102 -12.19 -32.32 -4.50
CA ALA A 102 -12.67 -31.83 -3.21
C ALA A 102 -13.40 -32.91 -2.39
N ILE A 103 -14.09 -33.85 -3.06
CA ILE A 103 -14.86 -34.92 -2.40
C ILE A 103 -13.98 -36.11 -2.03
N LYS A 104 -12.99 -36.48 -2.86
CA LYS A 104 -12.12 -37.65 -2.64
C LYS A 104 -11.55 -37.75 -1.20
N PRO A 105 -11.02 -36.68 -0.57
CA PRO A 105 -10.44 -36.74 0.78
C PRO A 105 -11.43 -37.10 1.89
N VAL A 106 -12.72 -36.79 1.73
CA VAL A 106 -13.72 -37.08 2.77
C VAL A 106 -14.25 -38.51 2.68
N LEU A 107 -13.92 -39.26 1.63
CA LEU A 107 -14.30 -40.66 1.50
C LEU A 107 -13.50 -41.58 2.45
N PRO A 108 -13.99 -42.79 2.78
CA PRO A 108 -15.36 -43.26 2.54
C PRO A 108 -16.37 -42.51 3.44
N LEU A 109 -17.60 -42.35 2.94
CA LEU A 109 -18.74 -41.80 3.69
C LEU A 109 -19.78 -42.90 3.90
N LYS A 110 -20.38 -42.97 5.10
CA LYS A 110 -21.32 -44.02 5.48
C LYS A 110 -22.64 -43.47 6.03
N ILE A 111 -23.75 -44.08 5.62
CA ILE A 111 -25.09 -43.84 6.17
C ILE A 111 -25.58 -45.16 6.78
N ASN A 112 -25.92 -45.15 8.08
CA ASN A 112 -26.34 -46.34 8.83
C ASN A 112 -25.39 -47.55 8.65
N GLY A 113 -24.09 -47.30 8.62
CA GLY A 113 -23.06 -48.33 8.44
C GLY A 113 -22.84 -48.79 7.01
N LYS A 114 -23.69 -48.38 6.05
CA LYS A 114 -23.54 -48.66 4.62
C LYS A 114 -22.74 -47.55 3.93
N SER A 115 -21.74 -47.92 3.13
CA SER A 115 -20.95 -46.96 2.37
C SER A 115 -21.78 -46.34 1.23
N ILE A 116 -21.68 -45.02 1.08
CA ILE A 116 -22.20 -44.27 -0.07
C ILE A 116 -21.13 -44.23 -1.15
N ARG A 117 -21.53 -44.52 -2.39
CA ARG A 117 -20.61 -44.59 -3.53
C ARG A 117 -20.71 -43.32 -4.36
N PHE A 118 -19.62 -42.59 -4.45
CA PHE A 118 -19.44 -41.53 -5.46
C PHE A 118 -18.80 -42.15 -6.70
N THR A 119 -19.39 -41.88 -7.86
CA THR A 119 -18.80 -42.24 -9.16
C THR A 119 -18.05 -41.03 -9.68
N PHE A 120 -16.76 -41.21 -9.98
CA PHE A 120 -15.91 -40.17 -10.56
C PHE A 120 -15.51 -40.58 -11.96
N ASN A 121 -15.56 -39.62 -12.88
CA ASN A 121 -15.12 -39.80 -14.25
C ASN A 121 -13.75 -39.15 -14.43
N ASP A 122 -12.94 -39.69 -15.34
CA ASP A 122 -11.71 -39.04 -15.76
C ASP A 122 -12.02 -38.03 -16.87
N TYR A 123 -11.71 -36.75 -16.62
CA TYR A 123 -11.88 -35.65 -17.57
C TYR A 123 -10.55 -35.12 -18.10
N SER A 124 -9.44 -35.81 -17.82
CA SER A 124 -8.09 -35.31 -18.11
C SER A 124 -7.88 -35.06 -19.60
N THR A 125 -8.40 -35.94 -20.46
CA THR A 125 -8.29 -35.79 -21.92
C THR A 125 -9.07 -34.57 -22.41
N GLU A 126 -10.29 -34.37 -21.96
CA GLU A 126 -11.13 -33.22 -22.33
C GLU A 126 -10.56 -31.90 -21.81
N ILE A 127 -10.00 -31.90 -20.59
CA ILE A 127 -9.32 -30.73 -20.03
C ILE A 127 -8.12 -30.33 -20.90
N VAL A 128 -7.30 -31.30 -21.32
CA VAL A 128 -6.15 -31.04 -22.20
C VAL A 128 -6.59 -30.54 -23.57
N ASP A 129 -7.58 -31.19 -24.19
CA ASP A 129 -8.12 -30.82 -25.50
C ASP A 129 -8.73 -29.41 -25.49
N TYR A 130 -9.60 -29.09 -24.53
CA TYR A 130 -10.23 -27.78 -24.45
C TYR A 130 -9.30 -26.69 -23.96
N ARG A 131 -8.25 -27.02 -23.19
CA ARG A 131 -7.16 -26.06 -22.91
C ARG A 131 -6.48 -25.67 -24.22
N TYR A 132 -6.07 -26.64 -25.03
CA TYR A 132 -5.41 -26.38 -26.31
C TYR A 132 -6.32 -25.58 -27.25
N LYS A 133 -7.56 -26.03 -27.48
CA LYS A 133 -8.55 -25.30 -28.32
C LYS A 133 -8.83 -23.88 -27.83
N THR A 134 -8.89 -23.68 -26.52
CA THR A 134 -9.10 -22.34 -25.96
C THR A 134 -7.86 -21.46 -26.20
N SER A 135 -6.66 -21.98 -25.97
CA SER A 135 -5.41 -21.24 -26.22
C SER A 135 -5.24 -20.89 -27.70
N ASP A 136 -5.48 -21.84 -28.59
CA ASP A 136 -5.41 -21.71 -30.05
C ASP A 136 -6.41 -20.66 -30.56
N TYR A 137 -7.68 -20.73 -30.15
CA TYR A 137 -8.66 -19.71 -30.53
C TYR A 137 -8.31 -18.30 -30.00
N LEU A 138 -7.81 -18.23 -28.76
CA LEU A 138 -7.52 -16.96 -28.12
C LEU A 138 -6.24 -16.31 -28.64
N ILE A 139 -5.24 -17.08 -29.07
CA ILE A 139 -4.01 -16.50 -29.60
C ILE A 139 -4.31 -15.76 -30.91
N ASP A 140 -5.09 -16.37 -31.81
CA ASP A 140 -5.55 -15.74 -33.06
C ASP A 140 -6.35 -14.46 -32.79
N LYS A 141 -7.25 -14.50 -31.81
CA LYS A 141 -8.03 -13.32 -31.38
C LYS A 141 -7.13 -12.21 -30.82
N GLY A 142 -6.11 -12.58 -30.04
CA GLY A 142 -5.13 -11.64 -29.51
C GLY A 142 -4.28 -10.99 -30.60
N ILE A 143 -3.82 -11.78 -31.58
CA ILE A 143 -3.06 -11.29 -32.75
C ILE A 143 -3.91 -10.32 -33.57
N SER A 144 -5.19 -10.66 -33.83
CA SER A 144 -6.10 -9.76 -34.55
C SER A 144 -6.31 -8.41 -33.85
N LEU A 145 -6.19 -8.35 -32.52
CA LEU A 145 -6.26 -7.11 -31.75
C LEU A 145 -4.93 -6.31 -31.82
N LEU A 146 -3.79 -6.97 -32.06
CA LEU A 146 -2.48 -6.33 -32.22
C LEU A 146 -2.26 -5.70 -33.60
N ASP A 147 -3.05 -6.08 -34.59
CA ASP A 147 -3.04 -5.48 -35.93
C ASP A 147 -3.66 -4.07 -35.96
N ASP A 148 -4.40 -3.69 -34.91
CA ASP A 148 -4.95 -2.35 -34.74
C ASP A 148 -3.88 -1.37 -34.19
N VAL A 149 -3.98 -0.10 -34.58
CA VAL A 149 -3.12 0.99 -34.08
C VAL A 149 -3.57 1.47 -32.70
N ASP A 150 -4.79 1.12 -32.28
CA ASP A 150 -5.33 1.50 -30.98
C ASP A 150 -4.65 0.77 -29.81
N LYS A 151 -3.96 1.54 -28.97
CA LYS A 151 -3.28 1.06 -27.75
C LYS A 151 -4.22 0.31 -26.80
N TYR A 152 -5.51 0.65 -26.75
CA TYR A 152 -6.47 -0.09 -25.91
C TYR A 152 -6.71 -1.51 -26.40
N ARG A 153 -6.70 -1.73 -27.72
CA ARG A 153 -6.78 -3.07 -28.31
C ARG A 153 -5.54 -3.89 -27.98
N SER A 154 -4.35 -3.28 -28.00
CA SER A 154 -3.13 -3.95 -27.53
C SER A 154 -3.19 -4.33 -26.06
N ARG A 155 -3.79 -3.50 -25.20
CA ARG A 155 -4.03 -3.85 -23.78
C ARG A 155 -5.00 -5.01 -23.61
N GLU A 156 -6.05 -5.09 -24.44
CA GLU A 156 -6.98 -6.23 -24.45
C GLU A 156 -6.28 -7.52 -24.91
N ALA A 157 -5.46 -7.44 -25.97
CA ALA A 157 -4.61 -8.54 -26.42
C ALA A 157 -3.70 -9.04 -25.30
N PHE A 158 -3.03 -8.14 -24.57
CA PHE A 158 -2.18 -8.51 -23.43
C PHE A 158 -2.96 -9.32 -22.38
N VAL A 159 -4.19 -8.92 -22.05
CA VAL A 159 -5.04 -9.66 -21.10
C VAL A 159 -5.37 -11.06 -21.61
N ILE A 160 -5.60 -11.21 -22.91
CA ILE A 160 -5.82 -12.51 -23.56
C ILE A 160 -4.56 -13.38 -23.46
N PHE A 161 -3.39 -12.88 -23.87
CA PHE A 161 -2.13 -13.63 -23.82
C PHE A 161 -1.74 -14.02 -22.39
N LYS A 162 -1.99 -13.13 -21.43
CA LYS A 162 -1.80 -13.44 -20.01
C LYS A 162 -2.71 -14.58 -19.55
N TYR A 163 -3.95 -14.62 -20.01
CA TYR A 163 -4.86 -15.73 -19.69
C TYR A 163 -4.39 -17.04 -20.33
N ILE A 164 -3.89 -17.01 -21.57
CA ILE A 164 -3.28 -18.18 -22.23
C ILE A 164 -2.11 -18.70 -21.41
N GLU A 165 -1.17 -17.84 -21.00
CA GLU A 165 -0.01 -18.23 -20.18
C GLU A 165 -0.42 -18.86 -18.84
N GLN A 166 -1.54 -18.41 -18.25
CA GLN A 166 -2.06 -18.99 -17.02
C GLN A 166 -2.58 -20.42 -17.19
N ILE A 167 -3.29 -20.70 -18.30
CA ILE A 167 -3.91 -22.02 -18.52
C ILE A 167 -2.97 -22.99 -19.23
N ASN A 168 -2.09 -22.48 -20.09
CA ASN A 168 -1.20 -23.23 -20.98
C ASN A 168 0.16 -22.48 -21.12
N PRO A 169 1.04 -22.58 -20.11
CA PRO A 169 2.33 -21.87 -20.12
C PRO A 169 3.21 -22.27 -21.30
N ASN A 170 3.95 -21.31 -21.88
CA ASN A 170 4.77 -21.54 -23.08
C ASN A 170 3.98 -22.05 -24.30
N PHE A 171 2.70 -21.68 -24.42
CA PHE A 171 1.93 -21.99 -25.61
C PHE A 171 2.44 -21.17 -26.80
N GLU A 172 3.06 -21.84 -27.77
CA GLU A 172 3.57 -21.22 -29.00
C GLU A 172 4.44 -19.99 -28.71
N GLU A 173 4.19 -18.86 -29.38
CA GLU A 173 4.91 -17.60 -29.22
C GLU A 173 4.23 -16.63 -28.24
N ASN A 174 3.29 -17.12 -27.40
CA ASN A 174 2.44 -16.30 -26.54
C ASN A 174 3.21 -15.30 -25.65
N ARG A 175 4.41 -15.66 -25.17
CA ARG A 175 5.23 -14.74 -24.37
C ARG A 175 5.74 -13.55 -25.17
N SER A 176 6.21 -13.80 -26.40
CA SER A 176 6.66 -12.72 -27.29
C SER A 176 5.49 -11.81 -27.67
N LEU A 177 4.33 -12.38 -27.95
CA LEU A 177 3.11 -11.61 -28.23
C LEU A 177 2.64 -10.79 -27.02
N MET A 178 2.83 -11.32 -25.81
CA MET A 178 2.54 -10.58 -24.57
C MET A 178 3.48 -9.38 -24.39
N ASP A 179 4.76 -9.53 -24.71
CA ASP A 179 5.73 -8.42 -24.68
C ASP A 179 5.40 -7.37 -25.77
N GLU A 180 5.08 -7.81 -26.99
CA GLU A 180 4.66 -6.90 -28.08
C GLU A 180 3.36 -6.15 -27.73
N ALA A 181 2.38 -6.85 -27.16
CA ALA A 181 1.13 -6.25 -26.71
C ALA A 181 1.34 -5.20 -25.62
N HIS A 182 2.31 -5.47 -24.73
CA HIS A 182 2.71 -4.53 -23.70
C HIS A 182 3.31 -3.27 -24.33
N GLU A 183 4.34 -3.42 -25.16
CA GLU A 183 5.03 -2.32 -25.84
C GLU A 183 4.08 -1.45 -26.68
N LYS A 184 3.20 -2.07 -27.47
CA LYS A 184 2.19 -1.34 -28.28
C LYS A 184 1.14 -0.64 -27.41
N GLY A 185 0.79 -1.21 -26.26
CA GLY A 185 -0.18 -0.66 -25.31
C GLY A 185 0.37 0.42 -24.36
N MET A 186 1.68 0.65 -24.35
CA MET A 186 2.32 1.64 -23.49
C MET A 186 1.98 3.07 -23.89
N ASP A 187 1.64 3.91 -22.91
CA ASP A 187 1.61 5.36 -23.07
C ASP A 187 2.98 5.94 -22.69
N TYR A 188 3.53 6.78 -23.56
CA TYR A 188 4.81 7.44 -23.32
C TYR A 188 4.59 8.90 -22.94
N VAL A 189 5.17 9.31 -21.81
CA VAL A 189 5.03 10.65 -21.23
C VAL A 189 6.38 11.34 -21.22
N ILE A 190 6.51 12.45 -21.96
CA ILE A 190 7.69 13.30 -21.86
C ILE A 190 7.57 14.23 -20.66
N VAL A 191 8.64 14.36 -19.89
CA VAL A 191 8.70 15.16 -18.68
C VAL A 191 9.64 16.34 -18.88
N ASP A 192 9.17 17.52 -18.51
CA ASP A 192 9.88 18.77 -18.70
C ASP A 192 9.69 19.70 -17.49
N ILE A 193 10.71 20.51 -17.18
CA ILE A 193 10.66 21.50 -16.11
C ILE A 193 10.71 22.89 -16.74
N LYS A 194 9.69 23.70 -16.46
CA LYS A 194 9.63 25.09 -16.90
C LYS A 194 9.80 26.03 -15.71
N ASN A 195 10.96 26.68 -15.65
CA ASN A 195 11.19 27.76 -14.71
C ASN A 195 10.49 29.04 -15.19
N ARG A 196 9.37 29.43 -14.56
CA ARG A 196 8.69 30.71 -14.80
C ARG A 196 9.02 31.74 -13.71
N THR A 197 10.04 31.49 -12.90
CA THR A 197 10.50 32.40 -11.86
C THR A 197 11.63 33.29 -12.36
N HIS A 198 11.94 34.34 -11.60
CA HIS A 198 13.12 35.19 -11.83
C HIS A 198 14.35 34.68 -11.06
N GLN A 199 14.25 33.48 -10.45
CA GLN A 199 15.28 32.89 -9.61
C GLN A 199 16.01 31.80 -10.39
N ILE A 200 17.31 31.67 -10.14
CA ILE A 200 18.13 30.58 -10.70
C ILE A 200 17.84 29.31 -9.90
N ILE A 201 17.40 28.26 -10.57
CA ILE A 201 17.26 26.93 -9.96
C ILE A 201 18.64 26.27 -9.96
N PRO A 202 19.08 25.68 -8.83
CA PRO A 202 20.30 24.88 -8.83
C PRO A 202 20.18 23.71 -9.82
N GLN A 203 21.15 23.55 -10.72
CA GLN A 203 21.14 22.46 -11.71
C GLN A 203 20.93 21.07 -11.08
N ARG A 204 21.56 20.85 -9.91
CA ARG A 204 21.39 19.62 -9.14
C ARG A 204 19.93 19.33 -8.77
N LEU A 205 19.14 20.36 -8.44
CA LEU A 205 17.72 20.19 -8.14
C LEU A 205 16.94 19.77 -9.40
N GLU A 206 17.25 20.39 -10.54
CA GLU A 206 16.64 20.06 -11.83
C GLU A 206 16.92 18.60 -12.20
N ASP A 207 18.18 18.16 -12.10
CA ASP A 207 18.59 16.78 -12.34
C ASP A 207 17.87 15.80 -11.38
N ASP A 208 17.78 16.15 -10.08
CA ASP A 208 17.14 15.31 -9.06
C ASP A 208 15.62 15.18 -9.28
N LEU A 209 14.97 16.22 -9.81
CA LEU A 209 13.54 16.22 -10.16
C LEU A 209 13.27 15.43 -11.45
N LEU A 210 14.17 15.52 -12.45
CA LEU A 210 14.08 14.79 -13.71
C LEU A 210 14.50 13.32 -13.60
N ASN A 211 15.15 12.90 -12.51
CA ASN A 211 15.54 11.51 -12.29
C ASN A 211 14.35 10.63 -11.83
N LEU A 212 13.48 10.29 -12.78
CA LEU A 212 12.22 9.57 -12.53
C LEU A 212 12.39 8.13 -12.04
N ASP A 213 13.54 7.49 -12.30
CA ASP A 213 13.83 6.14 -11.80
C ASP A 213 13.80 6.08 -10.26
N THR A 214 14.17 7.19 -9.61
CA THR A 214 14.17 7.32 -8.14
C THR A 214 12.76 7.42 -7.54
N TYR A 215 11.73 7.56 -8.36
CA TYR A 215 10.36 7.74 -7.91
C TYR A 215 9.68 6.39 -7.59
N GLY A 216 10.23 5.26 -8.04
CA GLY A 216 9.64 3.94 -7.81
C GLY A 216 8.24 3.82 -8.40
N LEU A 217 8.06 4.34 -9.61
CA LEU A 217 6.78 4.39 -10.30
C LEU A 217 6.28 2.96 -10.57
N ASN A 218 5.07 2.65 -10.13
CA ASN A 218 4.44 1.35 -10.37
C ASN A 218 3.28 1.50 -11.36
N GLN A 219 3.62 1.80 -12.61
CA GLN A 219 2.64 1.98 -13.68
C GLN A 219 2.93 1.03 -14.84
N PHE A 220 2.17 -0.06 -14.91
CA PHE A 220 2.37 -1.09 -15.92
C PHE A 220 2.21 -0.58 -17.36
N TRP A 221 1.38 0.44 -17.59
CA TRP A 221 1.04 0.94 -18.94
C TRP A 221 1.63 2.30 -19.29
N ILE A 222 2.43 2.90 -18.40
CA ILE A 222 2.93 4.27 -18.58
C ILE A 222 4.43 4.31 -18.33
N GLN A 223 5.15 4.91 -19.26
CA GLN A 223 6.58 5.14 -19.14
C GLN A 223 6.87 6.62 -19.27
N TYR A 224 7.68 7.14 -18.34
CA TYR A 224 8.06 8.54 -18.32
C TYR A 224 9.51 8.71 -18.76
N HIS A 225 9.77 9.69 -19.62
CA HIS A 225 11.12 10.05 -20.04
C HIS A 225 11.40 11.51 -19.68
N ALA A 226 12.58 11.77 -19.14
CA ALA A 226 13.09 13.13 -18.93
C ALA A 226 13.83 13.69 -20.16
N ASN A 227 14.26 12.81 -21.07
CA ASN A 227 14.96 13.18 -22.29
C ASN A 227 14.15 12.70 -23.49
N ILE A 228 14.08 13.53 -24.53
CA ILE A 228 13.42 13.15 -25.78
C ILE A 228 14.20 12.00 -26.42
N ASP A 229 13.46 10.98 -26.84
CA ASP A 229 13.97 9.86 -27.63
C ASP A 229 13.32 9.98 -29.01
N ASN A 230 14.13 10.15 -30.04
CA ASN A 230 13.67 10.35 -31.41
C ASN A 230 13.01 9.09 -31.99
N ASN A 231 13.23 7.92 -31.38
CA ASN A 231 12.60 6.67 -31.78
C ASN A 231 11.26 6.43 -31.08
N CYS A 232 10.85 7.32 -30.16
CA CYS A 232 9.64 7.20 -29.36
C CYS A 232 8.61 8.26 -29.75
N VAL A 233 7.36 7.84 -29.94
CA VAL A 233 6.23 8.76 -30.15
C VAL A 233 5.53 8.96 -28.81
N TYR A 234 5.63 10.17 -28.28
CA TYR A 234 5.03 10.56 -27.00
C TYR A 234 3.52 10.83 -27.14
N ASP A 235 2.72 10.28 -26.25
CA ASP A 235 1.26 10.53 -26.20
C ASP A 235 0.94 11.74 -25.33
N TYR A 236 1.70 11.94 -24.26
CA TYR A 236 1.43 12.97 -23.27
C TYR A 236 2.71 13.73 -22.91
N ALA A 237 2.54 14.94 -22.41
CA ALA A 237 3.59 15.70 -21.75
C ALA A 237 3.17 15.99 -20.31
N MET A 238 4.11 15.82 -19.38
CA MET A 238 3.99 16.28 -18.00
C MET A 238 4.98 17.43 -17.81
N GLN A 239 4.48 18.60 -17.43
CA GLN A 239 5.32 19.77 -17.20
C GLN A 239 5.25 20.21 -15.74
N LEU A 240 6.40 20.24 -15.08
CA LEU A 240 6.55 20.90 -13.78
C LEU A 240 6.87 22.38 -14.01
N GLN A 241 5.89 23.24 -13.79
CA GLN A 241 6.01 24.68 -13.97
C GLN A 241 6.27 25.36 -12.63
N LEU A 242 7.51 25.76 -12.36
CA LEU A 242 7.82 26.55 -11.16
C LEU A 242 7.27 27.96 -11.32
N LYS A 243 6.28 28.33 -10.50
CA LYS A 243 5.61 29.63 -10.57
C LYS A 243 6.29 30.68 -9.71
N ARG A 244 6.64 30.32 -8.47
CA ARG A 244 7.22 31.24 -7.49
C ARG A 244 8.17 30.51 -6.57
N ILE A 245 9.26 31.19 -6.23
CA ILE A 245 10.19 30.79 -5.18
C ILE A 245 10.29 31.99 -4.23
N ASN A 246 9.77 31.84 -3.02
CA ASN A 246 9.81 32.86 -1.99
C ASN A 246 10.90 32.48 -0.99
N ILE A 247 11.82 33.39 -0.70
CA ILE A 247 12.88 33.18 0.29
C ILE A 247 12.76 34.30 1.31
N SER A 248 12.64 33.93 2.59
CA SER A 248 12.58 34.91 3.67
C SER A 248 13.97 35.48 3.96
N PRO A 249 14.09 36.73 4.41
CA PRO A 249 15.36 37.25 4.91
C PRO A 249 15.81 36.50 6.17
N GLU A 250 17.11 36.52 6.44
CA GLU A 250 17.69 35.97 7.67
C GLU A 250 17.20 36.76 8.89
N LYS A 251 16.57 36.07 9.86
CA LYS A 251 16.08 36.68 11.09
C LYS A 251 16.75 36.06 12.31
N ILE A 252 17.16 36.89 13.25
CA ILE A 252 17.65 36.47 14.56
C ILE A 252 16.75 37.07 15.63
N TYR A 253 16.00 36.24 16.34
CA TYR A 253 15.20 36.65 17.48
C TYR A 253 15.97 36.38 18.77
N GLU A 254 16.16 37.43 19.57
CA GLU A 254 16.81 37.34 20.88
C GLU A 254 15.79 37.47 22.00
N LYS A 255 15.87 36.59 23.00
CA LYS A 255 15.10 36.66 24.24
C LYS A 255 16.03 36.59 25.45
N GLN A 256 16.04 37.66 26.23
CA GLN A 256 16.74 37.69 27.51
C GLN A 256 15.82 37.21 28.64
N LEU A 257 16.34 36.31 29.48
CA LEU A 257 15.68 35.80 30.67
C LEU A 257 16.62 35.95 31.87
N LEU A 258 16.09 36.45 32.99
CA LEU A 258 16.80 36.41 34.26
C LEU A 258 16.53 35.06 34.94
N ARG A 259 17.59 34.36 35.34
CA ARG A 259 17.53 33.14 36.12
C ARG A 259 18.08 33.39 37.51
N GLU A 260 17.32 32.98 38.50
CA GLU A 260 17.67 33.09 39.91
C GLU A 260 17.33 31.76 40.59
N LYS A 261 18.24 31.29 41.43
CA LYS A 261 18.07 30.05 42.19
C LYS A 261 18.76 30.19 43.54
N GLN A 262 18.09 29.81 44.60
CA GLN A 262 18.73 29.61 45.90
C GLN A 262 19.37 28.23 45.90
N ILE A 263 20.67 28.18 46.20
CA ILE A 263 21.43 26.95 46.31
C ILE A 263 22.20 26.95 47.62
N VAL A 264 22.42 25.75 48.16
CA VAL A 264 23.37 25.56 49.25
C VAL A 264 24.78 25.69 48.66
N ASP A 265 25.56 26.63 49.18
CA ASP A 265 26.93 26.93 48.76
C ASP A 265 27.87 26.78 49.96
N GLY A 266 28.05 25.52 50.35
CA GLY A 266 28.78 25.14 51.56
C GLY A 266 27.93 25.15 52.81
N TRP A 267 28.59 25.09 53.95
CA TRP A 267 27.98 25.06 55.27
C TRP A 267 28.74 26.01 56.20
N GLU A 268 28.06 26.53 57.21
CA GLU A 268 28.62 27.36 58.27
C GLU A 268 28.35 26.74 59.63
N TYR A 269 29.29 26.88 60.55
CA TYR A 269 29.13 26.36 61.90
C TYR A 269 28.15 27.22 62.68
N GLN A 270 27.17 26.58 63.32
CA GLN A 270 26.27 27.28 64.23
C GLN A 270 27.05 27.67 65.48
N LEU A 271 27.01 28.94 65.88
CA LEU A 271 27.68 29.43 67.07
C LEU A 271 26.71 29.44 68.28
N ASP A 272 27.22 29.10 69.46
CA ASP A 272 26.52 29.26 70.73
C ASP A 272 26.48 30.74 71.17
N THR A 273 25.79 31.04 72.28
CA THR A 273 25.71 32.41 72.85
C THR A 273 27.05 33.04 73.20
N ASN A 274 28.14 32.26 73.26
CA ASN A 274 29.49 32.69 73.59
C ASN A 274 30.41 32.73 72.36
N ALA A 275 29.86 32.61 71.15
CA ALA A 275 30.59 32.57 69.88
C ALA A 275 31.51 31.35 69.67
N ASN A 276 31.28 30.24 70.38
CA ASN A 276 31.95 28.96 70.13
C ASN A 276 31.12 28.07 69.20
N VAL A 277 31.76 27.14 68.47
CA VAL A 277 31.06 26.19 67.60
C VAL A 277 30.14 25.30 68.44
N MET A 278 28.84 25.35 68.13
CA MET A 278 27.80 24.58 68.82
C MET A 278 27.92 23.10 68.46
N GLN A 279 27.98 22.25 69.48
CA GLN A 279 28.09 20.81 69.32
C GLN A 279 26.74 20.13 69.60
N ASP A 280 26.45 19.05 68.88
CA ASP A 280 25.28 18.22 69.11
C ASP A 280 25.42 17.39 70.41
N SER A 281 24.36 16.66 70.78
CA SER A 281 24.36 15.81 71.97
C SER A 281 25.36 14.64 71.94
N LEU A 282 26.08 14.45 70.82
CA LEU A 282 27.12 13.44 70.62
C LEU A 282 28.52 14.07 70.49
N GLY A 283 28.65 15.39 70.62
CA GLY A 283 29.91 16.14 70.57
C GLY A 283 30.39 16.53 69.16
N ASN A 284 29.55 16.44 68.13
CA ASN A 284 29.90 16.83 66.77
C ASN A 284 29.46 18.27 66.46
N ASP A 285 30.29 19.00 65.72
CA ASP A 285 29.99 20.37 65.32
C ASP A 285 28.75 20.46 64.41
N ILE A 286 27.81 21.33 64.77
CA ILE A 286 26.56 21.54 64.03
C ILE A 286 26.82 22.44 62.82
N LYS A 287 26.56 21.88 61.64
CA LYS A 287 26.70 22.54 60.34
C LYS A 287 25.34 22.97 59.82
N VAL A 288 25.20 24.24 59.46
CA VAL A 288 24.00 24.80 58.84
C VAL A 288 24.30 25.11 57.38
N ASP A 289 23.38 24.74 56.50
CA ASP A 289 23.52 24.99 55.06
C ASP A 289 23.57 26.50 54.78
N LYS A 290 24.67 26.94 54.13
CA LYS A 290 24.80 28.33 53.69
C LYS A 290 24.03 28.52 52.39
N ILE A 291 22.84 29.10 52.47
CA ILE A 291 22.00 29.35 51.29
C ILE A 291 22.43 30.66 50.63
N VAL A 292 22.90 30.60 49.39
CA VAL A 292 23.20 31.79 48.58
C VAL A 292 22.27 31.85 47.38
N THR A 293 21.91 33.08 46.99
CA THR A 293 21.10 33.33 45.81
C THR A 293 21.99 33.55 44.60
N VAL A 294 22.05 32.55 43.71
CA VAL A 294 22.81 32.64 42.46
C VAL A 294 21.95 33.19 41.33
N ARG A 295 22.55 34.04 40.49
CA ARG A 295 21.89 34.71 39.36
C ARG A 295 22.67 34.53 38.06
N ALA A 296 21.94 34.34 36.97
CA ALA A 296 22.48 34.37 35.62
C ALA A 296 21.52 35.07 34.65
N ARG A 297 22.06 35.87 33.74
CA ARG A 297 21.35 36.32 32.55
C ARG A 297 21.50 35.26 31.48
N TYR A 298 20.36 34.77 30.99
CA TYR A 298 20.27 33.77 29.94
C TYR A 298 19.76 34.43 28.67
N PHE A 299 20.48 34.24 27.56
CA PHE A 299 20.13 34.77 26.25
C PHE A 299 19.78 33.60 25.35
N LYS A 300 18.54 33.56 24.88
CA LYS A 300 18.07 32.58 23.90
C LYS A 300 18.01 33.25 22.53
N PHE A 301 18.59 32.61 21.53
CA PHE A 301 18.56 33.04 20.15
C PHE A 301 17.82 32.01 19.29
N ASN A 302 16.98 32.51 18.39
CA ASN A 302 16.37 31.73 17.31
C ASN A 302 16.85 32.34 15.98
N GLN A 303 17.51 31.53 15.16
CA GLN A 303 17.87 31.85 13.79
C GLN A 303 16.82 31.24 12.87
N PHE A 304 16.10 32.09 12.14
CA PHE A 304 15.00 31.70 11.28
C PHE A 304 15.24 32.14 9.84
N LYS A 305 15.04 31.21 8.90
CA LYS A 305 14.98 31.47 7.47
C LYS A 305 14.08 30.40 6.84
N SER A 306 13.19 30.76 5.92
CA SER A 306 12.34 29.81 5.20
C SER A 306 12.37 30.06 3.71
N THR A 307 12.06 29.01 2.96
CA THR A 307 11.85 29.02 1.52
C THR A 307 10.57 28.30 1.19
N GLN A 308 9.82 28.84 0.22
CA GLN A 308 8.60 28.25 -0.30
C GLN A 308 8.69 28.18 -1.82
N VAL A 309 8.38 27.02 -2.40
CA VAL A 309 8.33 26.78 -3.84
C VAL A 309 6.89 26.43 -4.22
N ILE A 310 6.30 27.26 -5.06
CA ILE A 310 4.95 27.04 -5.62
C ILE A 310 5.11 26.65 -7.08
N ALA A 311 4.58 25.48 -7.44
CA ALA A 311 4.66 24.92 -8.78
C ALA A 311 3.33 24.32 -9.23
N ASP A 312 3.15 24.14 -10.53
CA ASP A 312 2.07 23.32 -11.09
C ASP A 312 2.65 22.13 -11.85
N VAL A 313 2.03 20.97 -11.72
CA VAL A 313 2.23 19.80 -12.58
C VAL A 313 1.08 19.76 -13.58
N ILE A 314 1.39 19.96 -14.86
CA ILE A 314 0.40 20.02 -15.94
C ILE A 314 0.57 18.82 -16.85
N TYR A 315 -0.50 18.06 -17.03
CA TYR A 315 -0.56 16.98 -18.02
C TYR A 315 -1.26 17.49 -19.29
N THR A 316 -0.65 17.24 -20.43
CA THR A 316 -1.16 17.63 -21.74
C THR A 316 -1.20 16.42 -22.66
N ASP A 317 -2.31 16.23 -23.37
CA ASP A 317 -2.40 15.29 -24.49
C ASP A 317 -1.74 15.91 -25.72
N LEU A 318 -0.69 15.27 -26.23
CA LEU A 318 0.09 15.78 -27.35
C LEU A 318 -0.63 15.65 -28.70
N LYS A 319 -1.64 14.77 -28.81
CA LYS A 319 -2.42 14.59 -30.04
C LYS A 319 -3.46 15.70 -30.20
N SER A 320 -4.17 16.03 -29.12
CA SER A 320 -5.19 17.09 -29.12
C SER A 320 -4.66 18.47 -28.71
N ASN A 321 -3.46 18.51 -28.13
CA ASN A 321 -2.85 19.69 -27.51
C ASN A 321 -3.72 20.31 -26.40
N GLN A 322 -4.47 19.47 -25.69
CA GLN A 322 -5.34 19.88 -24.59
C GLN A 322 -4.72 19.53 -23.25
N THR A 323 -4.83 20.46 -22.29
CA THR A 323 -4.50 20.17 -20.90
C THR A 323 -5.54 19.21 -20.35
N LEU A 324 -5.08 18.07 -19.87
CA LEU A 324 -5.90 17.05 -19.23
C LEU A 324 -6.21 17.45 -17.79
N ASP A 325 -5.17 17.74 -17.02
CA ASP A 325 -5.26 18.10 -15.61
C ASP A 325 -4.07 18.96 -15.18
N ALA A 326 -4.27 19.70 -14.08
CA ALA A 326 -3.26 20.53 -13.46
C ALA A 326 -3.31 20.37 -11.93
N PHE A 327 -2.16 20.11 -11.32
CA PHE A 327 -2.01 19.93 -9.88
C PHE A 327 -1.05 20.97 -9.32
N THR A 328 -1.48 21.76 -8.34
CA THR A 328 -0.60 22.72 -7.68
C THR A 328 0.15 22.06 -6.53
N ILE A 329 1.46 22.28 -6.49
CA ILE A 329 2.37 21.90 -5.40
C ILE A 329 2.75 23.17 -4.65
N ASP A 330 2.71 23.09 -3.33
CA ASP A 330 3.21 24.10 -2.41
C ASP A 330 4.16 23.42 -1.42
N SER A 331 5.45 23.65 -1.60
CA SER A 331 6.52 23.03 -0.80
C SER A 331 7.24 24.08 0.03
N GLU A 332 7.49 23.78 1.30
CA GLU A 332 8.15 24.69 2.23
C GLU A 332 9.32 24.00 2.93
N PHE A 333 10.42 24.73 3.07
CA PHE A 333 11.54 24.36 3.93
C PHE A 333 11.84 25.47 4.92
N VAL A 334 12.01 25.10 6.20
CA VAL A 334 12.28 26.05 7.29
C VAL A 334 13.59 25.68 7.98
N PHE A 335 14.54 26.60 7.94
CA PHE A 335 15.71 26.60 8.81
C PHE A 335 15.34 27.29 10.13
N ASP A 336 15.18 26.48 11.19
CA ASP A 336 14.89 26.94 12.55
C ASP A 336 15.97 26.43 13.52
N HIS A 337 16.97 27.27 13.80
CA HIS A 337 18.09 26.91 14.66
C HIS A 337 18.07 27.68 15.98
N HIS A 338 18.12 26.93 17.08
CA HIS A 338 18.07 27.47 18.43
C HIS A 338 19.39 27.28 19.16
N TYR A 339 19.91 28.36 19.73
CA TYR A 339 21.07 28.32 20.61
C TYR A 339 20.92 29.30 21.77
N ALA A 340 21.77 29.15 22.79
CA ALA A 340 21.74 30.03 23.93
C ALA A 340 23.13 30.36 24.45
N THR A 341 23.25 31.50 25.12
CA THR A 341 24.42 31.90 25.89
C THR A 341 23.98 32.38 27.26
N TYR A 342 24.91 32.45 28.22
CA TYR A 342 24.61 32.96 29.55
C TYR A 342 25.76 33.78 30.11
N ARG A 343 25.43 34.68 31.04
CA ARG A 343 26.38 35.49 31.80
C ARG A 343 26.00 35.47 33.28
N GLY A 344 26.90 35.01 34.14
CA GLY A 344 26.69 34.87 35.59
C GLY A 344 26.94 33.44 36.06
N ASP A 345 26.29 33.04 37.15
CA ASP A 345 26.50 31.71 37.75
C ASP A 345 25.68 30.63 37.02
N ARG A 346 26.38 29.67 36.39
CA ARG A 346 25.77 28.54 35.65
C ARG A 346 24.81 27.71 36.51
N ARG A 347 25.00 27.69 37.84
CA ARG A 347 24.14 26.96 38.79
C ARG A 347 22.73 27.53 38.86
N ALA A 348 22.54 28.80 38.46
CA ALA A 348 21.23 29.43 38.37
C ALA A 348 20.38 28.93 37.18
N LEU A 349 21.00 28.29 36.18
CA LEU A 349 20.30 27.82 34.97
C LEU A 349 19.47 26.56 35.22
N ARG A 350 18.30 26.50 34.58
CA ARG A 350 17.44 25.31 34.56
C ARG A 350 18.06 24.19 33.71
N LYS A 351 17.53 22.97 33.84
CA LYS A 351 17.99 21.83 33.03
C LYS A 351 17.81 22.10 31.53
N ASP A 352 16.65 22.62 31.12
CA ASP A 352 16.35 22.93 29.71
C ASP A 352 17.24 24.04 29.14
N ASP A 353 17.58 25.05 29.97
CA ASP A 353 18.49 26.13 29.57
C ASP A 353 19.85 25.55 29.14
N ARG A 354 20.34 24.53 29.87
CA ARG A 354 21.63 23.89 29.62
C ARG A 354 21.65 23.09 28.32
N ASN A 355 20.52 22.55 27.88
CA ASN A 355 20.45 21.81 26.62
C ASN A 355 20.78 22.73 25.43
N LEU A 356 20.21 23.94 25.42
CA LEU A 356 20.44 24.93 24.35
C LEU A 356 21.83 25.57 24.41
N LEU A 357 22.55 25.48 25.53
CA LEU A 357 23.95 25.94 25.63
C LEU A 357 24.93 25.03 24.88
N ASN A 358 24.54 23.77 24.60
CA ASN A 358 25.37 22.86 23.83
C ASN A 358 25.37 23.22 22.33
N ASN A 359 24.35 23.94 21.88
CA ASN A 359 24.25 24.41 20.50
C ASN A 359 25.06 25.70 20.35
N ARG A 360 25.80 25.81 19.25
CA ARG A 360 26.52 27.03 18.87
C ARG A 360 25.75 27.77 17.78
N ARG A 361 26.04 29.06 17.60
CA ARG A 361 25.53 29.83 16.45
C ARG A 361 25.89 29.10 15.16
N ALA A 362 24.91 28.88 14.30
CA ALA A 362 25.09 28.28 12.98
C ALA A 362 25.16 29.38 11.91
N HIS A 363 25.81 29.09 10.79
CA HIS A 363 25.70 29.94 9.60
C HIS A 363 24.32 29.71 8.98
N PHE A 364 23.70 30.77 8.47
CA PHE A 364 22.47 30.60 7.70
C PHE A 364 22.78 29.83 6.40
N PRO A 365 21.89 28.91 5.98
CA PRO A 365 22.01 28.31 4.66
C PRO A 365 21.91 29.38 3.58
N THR A 366 22.62 29.17 2.48
CA THR A 366 22.51 30.04 1.31
C THR A 366 21.13 29.91 0.67
N ASP A 367 20.70 30.92 -0.08
CA ASP A 367 19.42 30.90 -0.79
C ASP A 367 19.31 29.69 -1.72
N ALA A 368 20.38 29.37 -2.45
CA ALA A 368 20.46 28.20 -3.32
C ALA A 368 20.32 26.88 -2.54
N GLN A 369 20.93 26.77 -1.35
CA GLN A 369 20.78 25.58 -0.50
C GLN A 369 19.35 25.44 0.00
N MET A 370 18.72 26.54 0.45
CA MET A 370 17.33 26.50 0.91
C MET A 370 16.36 26.07 -0.21
N VAL A 371 16.58 26.52 -1.45
CA VAL A 371 15.81 26.10 -2.62
C VAL A 371 16.01 24.61 -2.89
N TYR A 372 17.25 24.11 -2.81
CA TYR A 372 17.56 22.69 -2.96
C TYR A 372 16.87 21.84 -1.89
N ASP A 373 16.94 22.25 -0.62
CA ASP A 373 16.33 21.52 0.50
C ASP A 373 14.80 21.48 0.41
N THR A 374 14.17 22.53 -0.15
CA THR A 374 12.73 22.53 -0.46
C THR A 374 12.40 21.54 -1.59
N GLY A 375 13.39 21.24 -2.43
CA GLY A 375 13.29 20.31 -3.54
C GLY A 375 12.96 18.87 -3.14
N GLU A 376 13.39 18.42 -1.96
CA GLU A 376 13.07 17.07 -1.46
C GLU A 376 11.56 16.90 -1.20
N ASP A 377 10.93 17.91 -0.61
CA ASP A 377 9.48 17.93 -0.41
C ASP A 377 8.74 18.03 -1.75
N LEU A 378 9.20 18.92 -2.65
CA LEU A 378 8.66 19.06 -4.01
C LEU A 378 8.70 17.74 -4.77
N LYS A 379 9.82 17.02 -4.67
CA LYS A 379 10.01 15.70 -5.28
C LYS A 379 9.05 14.66 -4.71
N MET A 380 8.83 14.67 -3.40
CA MET A 380 7.89 13.77 -2.74
C MET A 380 6.45 14.04 -3.20
N GLN A 381 6.03 15.30 -3.24
CA GLN A 381 4.69 15.67 -3.71
C GLN A 381 4.49 15.33 -5.20
N LEU A 382 5.51 15.59 -6.04
CA LEU A 382 5.49 15.21 -7.45
C LEU A 382 5.37 13.69 -7.62
N LYS A 383 6.10 12.92 -6.81
CA LYS A 383 6.01 11.46 -6.79
C LYS A 383 4.61 10.97 -6.43
N ASP A 384 3.97 11.60 -5.46
CA ASP A 384 2.62 11.22 -5.06
C ASP A 384 1.59 11.54 -6.15
N ILE A 385 1.74 12.67 -6.84
CA ILE A 385 0.91 13.02 -8.01
C ILE A 385 1.09 11.98 -9.10
N ILE A 386 2.32 11.66 -9.49
CA ILE A 386 2.58 10.70 -10.58
C ILE A 386 2.00 9.32 -10.22
N ASN A 387 2.21 8.83 -9.00
CA ASN A 387 1.75 7.50 -8.59
C ASN A 387 0.23 7.40 -8.45
N SER A 388 -0.44 8.48 -8.03
CA SER A 388 -1.89 8.49 -7.83
C SER A 388 -2.66 8.80 -9.12
N TYR A 389 -2.07 9.57 -10.01
CA TYR A 389 -2.72 9.99 -11.24
C TYR A 389 -2.82 8.85 -12.25
N ARG A 390 -4.03 8.66 -12.79
CA ARG A 390 -4.30 7.73 -13.87
C ARG A 390 -4.79 8.54 -15.05
N ILE A 391 -3.98 8.59 -16.10
CA ILE A 391 -4.37 9.22 -17.36
C ILE A 391 -5.57 8.45 -17.91
N ARG A 392 -6.76 9.05 -17.87
CA ARG A 392 -7.97 8.50 -18.48
C ARG A 392 -8.24 9.33 -19.72
N ARG A 393 -8.32 8.68 -20.89
CA ARG A 393 -8.92 9.36 -22.05
C ARG A 393 -10.44 9.43 -21.87
N SER A 394 -11.01 10.56 -22.27
CA SER A 394 -12.45 10.74 -22.50
C SER A 394 -12.91 9.95 -23.71
#